data_AF-A0A250B2Z1-F1
#
_entry.id   AF-A0A250B2Z1-F1
#
_cell.length_a   1.000
_cell.length_b   1.000
_cell.length_c   1.000
_cell.angle_alpha   90.00
_cell.angle_beta   90.00
_cell.angle_gamma   90.00
#
_symmetry.space_group_name_H-M   'P 1'
#
loop_
_entity.id
_entity.type
_entity.pdbx_description
1 polymer ?
#
loop_
_entity_poly.entity_id
_entity_poly.type
_entity_poly.pdbx_seq_one_letter_code
_entity_poly.pdbx_strand_id
1 'polypeptide(L)'
;MRKIIVLTLGLLTISFNVLSDDGSPEMKAEAKALIQAADYQCEKVNGVYPAHFSNSFTVFCDDVYEYTIKDRGGRWVVEVND
;
A
#
# COMPACT_ATOMS: atom_id res chain seq x y z
N MET A 1 -2.61 48.24 -6.57
CA MET A 1 -3.76 47.36 -6.83
C MET A 1 -3.39 45.95 -6.38
N ARG A 2 -3.99 45.44 -5.30
CA ARG A 2 -3.76 44.09 -4.75
C ARG A 2 -4.52 43.07 -5.59
N LYS A 3 -3.85 42.02 -6.08
CA LYS A 3 -4.49 40.87 -6.72
C LYS A 3 -4.50 39.72 -5.72
N ILE A 4 -5.66 39.48 -5.12
CA ILE A 4 -5.91 38.37 -4.20
C ILE A 4 -6.24 37.15 -5.07
N ILE A 5 -5.42 36.12 -5.02
CA ILE A 5 -5.71 34.82 -5.65
C ILE A 5 -6.37 33.96 -4.58
N VAL A 6 -7.70 33.87 -4.62
CA VAL A 6 -8.48 32.89 -3.87
C VAL A 6 -8.65 31.67 -4.77
N LEU A 7 -7.96 30.59 -4.46
CA LEU A 7 -8.21 29.27 -5.03
C LEU A 7 -8.96 28.44 -3.98
N THR A 8 -10.28 28.61 -3.95
CA THR A 8 -11.21 27.72 -3.27
C THR A 8 -11.72 26.68 -4.26
N LEU A 9 -11.15 25.48 -4.20
CA LEU A 9 -11.68 24.22 -4.74
C LEU A 9 -11.04 23.16 -3.85
N GLY A 10 -11.71 22.27 -3.15
CA GLY A 10 -13.10 21.89 -3.02
C GLY A 10 -13.03 20.64 -2.15
N LEU A 11 -13.98 20.45 -1.24
CA LEU A 11 -14.02 19.27 -0.38
C LEU A 11 -14.02 18.00 -1.24
N LEU A 12 -12.94 17.22 -1.19
CA LEU A 12 -12.98 15.79 -1.47
C LEU A 12 -12.90 15.07 -0.12
N THR A 13 -14.04 15.03 0.56
CA THR A 13 -14.28 14.04 1.62
C THR A 13 -14.53 12.70 0.93
N ILE A 14 -13.45 12.03 0.53
CA ILE A 14 -13.52 10.62 0.17
C ILE A 14 -13.61 9.82 1.47
N SER A 15 -14.82 9.41 1.80
CA SER A 15 -15.10 8.39 2.81
C SER A 15 -14.40 7.11 2.37
N PHE A 16 -13.22 6.85 2.92
CA PHE A 16 -12.51 5.60 2.72
C PHE A 16 -13.38 4.47 3.29
N ASN A 17 -13.81 3.57 2.41
CA ASN A 17 -14.37 2.28 2.81
C ASN A 17 -13.34 1.60 3.71
N VAL A 18 -13.65 1.49 5.01
CA VAL A 18 -12.87 0.72 5.96
C VAL A 18 -13.13 -0.76 5.71
N LEU A 19 -12.48 -1.33 4.69
CA LEU A 19 -12.09 -2.74 4.76
C LEU A 19 -11.16 -2.85 5.97
N SER A 20 -11.46 -3.76 6.89
CA SER A 20 -10.67 -3.96 8.10
C SER A 20 -9.19 -4.07 7.75
N ASP A 21 -8.46 -3.05 8.16
CA ASP A 21 -7.06 -2.85 7.87
C ASP A 21 -6.24 -3.60 8.92
N ASP A 22 -5.88 -4.85 8.62
CA ASP A 22 -5.04 -5.66 9.52
C ASP A 22 -3.55 -5.28 9.45
N GLY A 23 -3.17 -4.34 8.58
CA GLY A 23 -1.80 -3.81 8.49
C GLY A 23 -1.68 -2.47 9.23
N SER A 24 -0.81 -2.39 10.24
CA SER A 24 -0.49 -1.08 10.83
C SER A 24 0.04 -0.12 9.75
N PRO A 25 -0.09 1.21 9.93
CA PRO A 25 0.47 2.18 8.99
C PRO A 25 1.96 1.97 8.70
N GLU A 26 2.69 1.45 9.68
CA GLU A 26 4.10 1.08 9.58
C GLU A 26 4.29 -0.13 8.66
N MET A 27 3.54 -1.22 8.86
CA MET A 27 3.58 -2.41 8.00
C MET A 27 3.24 -2.07 6.54
N LYS A 28 2.30 -1.15 6.31
CA LYS A 28 1.97 -0.65 4.97
C LYS A 28 3.12 0.11 4.32
N ALA A 29 3.79 0.96 5.09
CA ALA A 29 4.93 1.72 4.60
C ALA A 29 6.11 0.79 4.23
N GLU A 30 6.37 -0.21 5.07
CA GLU A 30 7.40 -1.22 4.82
C GLU A 30 7.07 -2.08 3.59
N ALA A 31 5.84 -2.59 3.50
CA ALA A 31 5.38 -3.37 2.35
C ALA A 31 5.52 -2.58 1.05
N LYS A 32 5.12 -1.30 1.04
CA LYS A 32 5.30 -0.41 -0.10
C LYS A 32 6.77 -0.27 -0.50
N ALA A 33 7.66 -0.04 0.48
CA ALA A 33 9.09 0.12 0.22
C ALA A 33 9.70 -1.15 -0.39
N LEU A 34 9.32 -2.34 0.09
CA LEU A 34 9.77 -3.61 -0.45
C LEU A 34 9.31 -3.84 -1.89
N ILE A 35 8.05 -3.53 -2.19
CA ILE A 35 7.47 -3.68 -3.53
C ILE A 35 8.14 -2.72 -4.53
N GLN A 36 8.33 -1.46 -4.14
CA GLN A 36 9.01 -0.47 -4.97
C GLN A 36 10.50 -0.75 -5.15
N ALA A 37 11.18 -1.29 -4.12
CA ALA A 37 12.58 -1.72 -4.22
C ALA A 37 12.77 -2.94 -5.14
N ALA A 38 11.69 -3.69 -5.40
CA ALA A 38 11.64 -4.76 -6.38
C ALA A 38 11.17 -4.28 -7.78
N ASP A 39 11.16 -2.96 -8.02
CA ASP A 39 10.77 -2.30 -9.27
C ASP A 39 9.29 -2.53 -9.70
N TYR A 40 8.41 -2.85 -8.74
CA TYR A 40 6.97 -2.99 -8.98
C TYR A 40 6.19 -1.70 -8.67
N GLN A 41 5.03 -1.54 -9.33
CA GLN A 41 4.16 -0.39 -9.11
C GLN A 41 3.29 -0.61 -7.86
N CYS A 42 3.44 0.28 -6.88
CA CYS A 42 2.53 0.37 -5.74
C CYS A 42 2.53 1.81 -5.21
N GLU A 43 1.50 2.59 -5.55
CA GLU A 43 1.34 3.96 -5.07
C GLU A 43 0.67 4.00 -3.70
N LYS A 44 -0.36 3.18 -3.51
CA LYS A 44 -1.14 3.08 -2.27
C LYS A 44 -1.35 1.62 -1.88
N VAL A 45 -0.84 1.24 -0.71
CA VAL A 45 -1.16 -0.04 -0.08
C VAL A 45 -2.53 0.06 0.57
N ASN A 46 -3.48 -0.69 0.03
CA ASN A 46 -4.84 -0.75 0.55
C ASN A 46 -4.95 -1.72 1.72
N GLY A 47 -4.25 -2.86 1.66
CA GLY A 47 -4.26 -3.85 2.72
C GLY A 47 -3.00 -4.71 2.72
N VAL A 48 -2.61 -5.15 3.92
CA VAL A 48 -1.54 -6.12 4.13
C VAL A 48 -2.14 -7.26 4.95
N TYR A 49 -2.12 -8.46 4.40
CA TYR A 49 -2.72 -9.65 5.00
C TYR A 49 -1.62 -10.67 5.27
N PRO A 50 -1.26 -10.94 6.54
CA PRO A 50 -0.30 -11.97 6.87
C PRO A 50 -0.88 -13.36 6.55
N ALA A 51 -0.07 -14.23 5.95
CA ALA A 51 -0.45 -15.62 5.76
C ALA A 51 -0.37 -16.38 7.09
N HIS A 52 -1.44 -17.09 7.46
CA HIS A 52 -1.50 -17.80 8.75
C HIS A 52 -0.48 -18.94 8.91
N PHE A 53 0.10 -19.44 7.81
CA PHE A 53 0.98 -20.62 7.80
C PHE A 53 2.35 -20.38 7.14
N SER A 54 2.66 -19.15 6.73
CA SER A 54 3.94 -18.82 6.11
C SER A 54 4.42 -17.45 6.56
N ASN A 55 5.74 -17.25 6.57
CA ASN A 55 6.36 -15.94 6.78
C ASN A 55 6.20 -15.07 5.51
N SER A 56 4.96 -14.88 5.08
CA SER A 56 4.61 -14.11 3.89
C SER A 56 3.42 -13.22 4.14
N PHE A 57 3.38 -12.12 3.41
CA PHE A 57 2.33 -11.12 3.44
C PHE A 57 1.76 -10.97 2.04
N THR A 58 0.43 -11.04 1.93
CA THR A 58 -0.28 -10.64 0.73
C THR A 58 -0.58 -9.15 0.83
N VAL A 59 -0.18 -8.38 -0.17
CA VAL A 59 -0.30 -6.93 -0.19
C VAL A 59 -1.15 -6.54 -1.39
N PHE A 60 -2.23 -5.83 -1.12
CA PHE A 60 -3.06 -5.25 -2.17
C PHE A 60 -2.66 -3.80 -2.38
N CYS A 61 -2.18 -3.50 -3.59
CA CYS A 61 -1.80 -2.17 -4.02
C CYS A 61 -2.76 -1.65 -5.09
N ASP A 62 -3.12 -0.38 -4.99
CA ASP A 62 -3.87 0.37 -6.01
C ASP A 62 -5.19 -0.29 -6.48
N ASP A 63 -5.76 -1.17 -5.65
CA ASP A 63 -6.97 -1.97 -5.88
C ASP A 63 -6.91 -2.97 -7.06
N VAL A 64 -5.79 -3.02 -7.79
CA VAL A 64 -5.61 -3.84 -8.98
C VAL A 64 -4.41 -4.78 -8.91
N TYR A 65 -3.45 -4.52 -8.02
CA TYR A 65 -2.24 -5.32 -7.91
C TYR A 65 -2.24 -6.11 -6.60
N GLU A 66 -1.99 -7.41 -6.72
CA GLU A 66 -1.77 -8.30 -5.59
C GLU A 66 -0.32 -8.78 -5.60
N TYR A 67 0.38 -8.56 -4.49
CA TYR A 67 1.77 -8.97 -4.32
C TYR A 67 1.89 -9.92 -3.13
N THR A 68 2.75 -10.92 -3.24
CA THR A 68 3.18 -11.74 -2.10
C THR A 68 4.61 -11.35 -1.73
N ILE A 69 4.78 -10.79 -0.53
CA ILE A 69 6.10 -10.55 0.07
C ILE A 69 6.45 -11.76 0.92
N LYS A 70 7.57 -12.45 0.63
CA LYS A 70 8.06 -13.61 1.40
C LYS A 70 9.35 -13.26 2.13
N ASP A 71 9.40 -13.54 3.43
CA ASP A 71 10.65 -13.48 4.20
C ASP A 71 11.44 -14.80 4.04
N ARG A 72 12.68 -14.70 3.56
CA ARG A 72 13.65 -15.80 3.51
C ARG A 72 14.84 -15.56 4.45
N GLY A 73 14.55 -15.18 5.69
CA GLY A 73 15.54 -14.94 6.74
C GLY A 73 16.23 -13.58 6.59
N GLY A 74 15.45 -12.51 6.42
CA GLY A 74 15.92 -11.15 6.14
C GLY A 74 16.16 -10.86 4.66
N ARG A 75 15.91 -11.83 3.77
CA ARG A 75 15.91 -11.64 2.33
C ARG A 75 14.48 -11.65 1.81
N TRP A 76 13.93 -10.46 1.67
CA TRP A 76 12.58 -10.24 1.18
C TRP A 76 12.49 -10.51 -0.31
N VAL A 77 11.51 -11.32 -0.71
CA VAL A 77 11.21 -11.60 -2.12
C VAL A 77 9.79 -11.15 -2.39
N VAL A 78 9.59 -10.35 -3.43
CA VAL A 78 8.28 -9.89 -3.88
C VAL A 78 7.88 -10.70 -5.11
N GLU A 79 6.74 -11.36 -5.04
CA GLU A 79 6.12 -12.11 -6.13
C GLU A 79 4.81 -11.43 -6.55
N VAL A 80 4.51 -11.41 -7.84
CA VAL A 80 3.24 -10.92 -8.37
C VAL A 80 2.25 -12.08 -8.41
N ASN A 81 1.06 -11.87 -7.88
CA ASN A 81 -0.05 -12.80 -8.05
C ASN A 81 -0.93 -12.25 -9.21
N ASP A 82 -1.03 -13.02 -10.29
CA ASP A 82 -1.86 -12.72 -11.47
C ASP A 82 -3.25 -13.38 -11.34
#